data_AF-A0A7Y2XPP2-F1
#
_entry.id   AF-A0A7Y2XPP2-F1
#
_cell.length_a   1.000
_cell.length_b   1.000
_cell.length_c   1.000
_cell.angle_alpha   90.00
_cell.angle_beta   90.00
_cell.angle_gamma   90.00
#
_symmetry.space_group_name_H-M   'P 1'
#
loop_
_entity.id
_entity.type
_entity.pdbx_description
1 polymer ?
#
loop_
_entity_poly.entity_id
_entity_poly.type
_entity_poly.pdbx_seq_one_letter_code
_entity_poly.pdbx_strand_id
1 'polypeptide(L)'
;PPLRAVRIEEMINHFRYQKPGMVKGSGVVADMELCDTPWNPLTMLLAVHVSVDPDAGDAAGITGPVYLEINPERVGRVRLLGYAQLKHSGQKKSSGPAKLSRSQGNYVIYELENQDAAERSAVVATLHLGQEGSQAQLPISQKHSWIHASPDLRFASVVSACGILLHQHQGVGELDAGRLLSFVELLEKQDSTRLGGDRREALQLCRKAAGLIGAVSGN
;
A
#
# COMPACT_ATOMS: atom_id res chain seq x y z
N PRO A 1 23.75 -0.20 6.75
CA PRO A 1 23.32 -0.18 5.33
C PRO A 1 23.55 1.22 4.73
N PRO A 2 23.85 1.34 3.44
CA PRO A 2 23.85 2.65 2.77
C PRO A 2 22.51 3.35 3.01
N LEU A 3 22.53 4.67 3.20
CA LEU A 3 21.31 5.48 3.12
C LEU A 3 20.61 5.12 1.80
N ARG A 4 19.31 4.82 1.89
CA ARG A 4 18.46 4.42 0.76
C ARG A 4 18.67 3.01 0.18
N ALA A 5 19.35 2.11 0.88
CA ALA A 5 19.46 0.71 0.46
C ALA A 5 18.15 -0.08 0.62
N VAL A 6 17.23 0.40 1.47
CA VAL A 6 15.96 -0.28 1.75
C VAL A 6 14.92 0.15 0.74
N ARG A 7 14.51 -0.81 -0.10
CA ARG A 7 13.42 -0.69 -1.07
C ARG A 7 12.14 -1.27 -0.47
N ILE A 8 11.30 -0.40 0.06
CA ILE A 8 10.06 -0.80 0.74
C ILE A 8 9.12 -1.54 -0.24
N GLU A 9 9.11 -1.12 -1.50
CA GLU A 9 8.36 -1.76 -2.57
C GLU A 9 8.77 -3.22 -2.78
N GLU A 10 10.07 -3.54 -2.69
CA GLU A 10 10.58 -4.90 -2.78
C GLU A 10 10.23 -5.70 -1.52
N MET A 11 10.28 -5.07 -0.34
CA MET A 11 9.85 -5.70 0.92
C MET A 11 8.37 -6.11 0.87
N ILE A 12 7.48 -5.22 0.42
CA ILE A 12 6.05 -5.52 0.30
C ILE A 12 5.81 -6.62 -0.73
N ASN A 13 6.36 -6.47 -1.94
CA ASN A 13 6.07 -7.37 -3.07
C ASN A 13 6.77 -8.75 -2.97
N HIS A 14 7.58 -8.98 -1.94
CA HIS A 14 8.11 -10.31 -1.63
C HIS A 14 7.00 -11.29 -1.22
N PHE A 15 5.91 -10.80 -0.64
CA PHE A 15 4.86 -11.64 -0.06
C PHE A 15 3.72 -11.92 -1.03
N ARG A 16 3.02 -13.04 -0.81
CA ARG A 16 1.77 -13.34 -1.50
C ARG A 16 0.62 -12.66 -0.79
N TYR A 17 -0.33 -12.13 -1.55
CA TYR A 17 -1.55 -11.49 -1.10
C TYR A 17 -2.77 -12.24 -1.63
N GLN A 18 -3.92 -12.05 -0.99
CA GLN A 18 -5.20 -12.52 -1.47
C GLN A 18 -5.45 -11.94 -2.87
N LYS A 19 -5.82 -12.82 -3.79
CA LYS A 19 -6.03 -12.45 -5.19
C LYS A 19 -7.14 -11.40 -5.30
N PRO A 20 -6.94 -10.31 -6.08
CA PRO A 20 -7.93 -9.26 -6.20
C PRO A 20 -9.11 -9.65 -7.09
N GLY A 21 -10.23 -8.94 -6.96
CA GLY A 21 -11.48 -9.26 -7.68
C GLY A 21 -12.47 -8.10 -7.90
N MET A 22 -12.17 -6.87 -7.50
CA MET A 22 -13.05 -5.70 -7.60
C MET A 22 -13.26 -5.27 -9.06
N VAL A 23 -12.21 -5.28 -9.87
CA VAL A 23 -12.29 -4.92 -11.29
C VAL A 23 -11.41 -5.82 -12.15
N LYS A 24 -11.88 -6.14 -13.36
CA LYS A 24 -11.23 -7.01 -14.34
C LYS A 24 -11.22 -6.34 -15.70
N GLY A 25 -10.10 -6.43 -16.43
CA GLY A 25 -9.98 -5.89 -17.79
C GLY A 25 -8.57 -6.09 -18.34
N SER A 26 -8.42 -6.22 -19.66
CA SER A 26 -7.11 -6.34 -20.34
C SER A 26 -6.16 -7.40 -19.74
N GLY A 27 -6.70 -8.55 -19.34
CA GLY A 27 -5.93 -9.66 -18.78
C GLY A 27 -5.43 -9.45 -17.34
N VAL A 28 -5.94 -8.45 -16.63
CA VAL A 28 -5.61 -8.17 -15.24
C VAL A 28 -6.86 -8.07 -14.36
N VAL A 29 -6.67 -8.36 -13.08
CA VAL A 29 -7.64 -8.15 -12.00
C VAL A 29 -7.02 -7.25 -10.95
N ALA A 30 -7.83 -6.40 -10.32
CA ALA A 30 -7.33 -5.48 -9.31
C ALA A 30 -8.33 -5.13 -8.22
N ASP A 31 -7.80 -4.76 -7.06
CA ASP A 31 -8.52 -4.28 -5.87
C ASP A 31 -7.96 -2.94 -5.41
N MET A 32 -8.82 -2.14 -4.80
CA MET A 32 -8.43 -1.00 -3.99
C MET A 32 -8.96 -1.16 -2.57
N GLU A 33 -8.20 -0.67 -1.59
CA GLU A 33 -8.62 -0.63 -0.21
C GLU A 33 -8.16 0.66 0.46
N LEU A 34 -9.02 1.26 1.29
CA LEU A 34 -8.75 2.52 1.97
C LEU A 34 -8.84 2.36 3.49
N CYS A 35 -7.83 2.81 4.21
CA CYS A 35 -7.90 2.87 5.67
C CYS A 35 -7.19 4.09 6.25
N ASP A 36 -7.44 4.40 7.52
CA ASP A 36 -6.65 5.41 8.25
C ASP A 36 -5.18 4.99 8.34
N THR A 37 -4.26 5.96 8.22
CA THR A 37 -2.84 5.66 8.42
C THR A 37 -2.56 5.46 9.91
N PRO A 38 -2.00 4.31 10.33
CA PRO A 38 -1.88 3.99 11.75
C PRO A 38 -0.79 4.80 12.48
N TRP A 39 0.10 5.47 11.73
CA TRP A 39 1.16 6.32 12.27
C TRP A 39 0.99 7.82 11.98
N ASN A 40 -0.08 8.22 11.29
CA ASN A 40 -0.30 9.64 10.98
C ASN A 40 -1.80 9.94 10.87
N PRO A 41 -2.40 10.62 11.88
CA PRO A 41 -3.84 10.86 11.93
C PRO A 41 -4.36 11.82 10.85
N LEU A 42 -3.46 12.54 10.16
CA LEU A 42 -3.82 13.49 9.10
C LEU A 42 -3.86 12.85 7.71
N THR A 43 -3.60 11.54 7.62
CA THR A 43 -3.49 10.83 6.34
C THR A 43 -4.25 9.51 6.35
N MET A 44 -4.50 9.01 5.15
CA MET A 44 -5.08 7.69 4.91
C MET A 44 -4.17 6.87 3.98
N LEU A 45 -4.22 5.55 4.11
CA LEU A 45 -3.54 4.61 3.22
C LEU A 45 -4.53 4.11 2.17
N LEU A 46 -4.14 4.25 0.90
CA LEU A 46 -4.77 3.60 -0.25
C LEU A 46 -3.86 2.48 -0.72
N ALA A 47 -4.33 1.23 -0.61
CA ALA A 47 -3.67 0.09 -1.24
C ALA A 47 -4.31 -0.22 -2.59
N VAL A 48 -3.47 -0.51 -3.57
CA VAL A 48 -3.85 -1.02 -4.88
C VAL A 48 -3.14 -2.35 -5.08
N HIS A 49 -3.92 -3.40 -5.32
CA HIS A 49 -3.38 -4.72 -5.63
C HIS A 49 -3.74 -5.09 -7.06
N VAL A 50 -2.74 -5.41 -7.89
CA VAL A 50 -2.95 -5.81 -9.30
C VAL A 50 -2.33 -7.17 -9.54
N SER A 51 -3.08 -8.07 -10.16
CA SER A 51 -2.61 -9.41 -10.54
C SER A 51 -3.04 -9.76 -11.96
N VAL A 52 -2.38 -10.77 -12.54
CA VAL A 52 -2.81 -11.35 -13.81
C VAL A 52 -4.11 -12.12 -13.60
N ASP A 53 -5.03 -11.93 -14.54
CA ASP A 53 -6.26 -12.71 -14.58
C ASP A 53 -5.94 -14.14 -15.04
N PRO A 54 -6.18 -15.19 -14.23
CA PRO A 54 -5.82 -16.56 -14.61
C PRO A 54 -6.73 -17.11 -15.71
N ASP A 55 -7.90 -16.51 -15.91
CA ASP A 55 -8.81 -16.88 -16.99
C ASP A 55 -8.43 -16.18 -18.30
N ALA A 56 -7.47 -15.24 -18.26
CA ALA A 56 -6.90 -14.68 -19.46
C ALA A 56 -6.02 -15.75 -20.11
N GLY A 57 -6.50 -16.33 -21.22
CA GLY A 57 -5.74 -17.32 -21.97
C GLY A 57 -4.37 -16.80 -22.40
N ASP A 58 -3.44 -17.71 -22.71
CA ASP A 58 -2.03 -17.38 -23.03
C ASP A 58 -1.83 -16.37 -24.17
N ALA A 59 -2.83 -16.23 -25.05
CA ALA A 59 -2.86 -15.25 -26.15
C ALA A 59 -3.26 -13.83 -25.73
N ALA A 60 -3.85 -13.64 -24.54
CA ALA A 60 -4.42 -12.38 -24.07
C ALA A 60 -3.45 -11.53 -23.22
N GLY A 61 -2.14 -11.78 -23.34
CA GLY A 61 -1.10 -11.14 -22.51
C GLY A 61 -1.36 -9.66 -22.26
N ILE A 62 -1.18 -9.20 -21.01
CA ILE A 62 -1.58 -7.89 -20.48
C ILE A 62 -1.59 -6.78 -21.56
N THR A 63 -2.78 -6.49 -22.09
CA THR A 63 -2.93 -5.71 -23.33
C THR A 63 -3.12 -4.21 -23.08
N GLY A 64 -3.04 -3.75 -21.84
CA GLY A 64 -3.30 -2.34 -21.56
C GLY A 64 -2.73 -1.82 -20.24
N PRO A 65 -2.59 -0.48 -20.12
CA PRO A 65 -2.01 0.14 -18.94
C PRO A 65 -2.95 0.03 -17.75
N VAL A 66 -2.38 -0.18 -16.56
CA VAL A 66 -3.06 0.02 -15.28
C VAL A 66 -2.60 1.35 -14.71
N TYR A 67 -3.53 2.26 -14.43
CA TYR A 67 -3.19 3.53 -13.80
C TYR A 67 -4.24 3.94 -12.78
N LEU A 68 -3.77 4.62 -11.74
CA LEU A 68 -4.60 5.16 -10.67
C LEU A 68 -4.72 6.68 -10.85
N GLU A 69 -5.96 7.14 -10.91
CA GLU A 69 -6.34 8.55 -10.93
C GLU A 69 -6.81 8.95 -9.53
N ILE A 70 -6.09 9.88 -8.90
CA ILE A 70 -6.44 10.43 -7.58
C ILE A 70 -7.32 11.66 -7.77
N ASN A 71 -8.39 11.79 -7.00
CA ASN A 71 -9.25 12.97 -7.03
C ASN A 71 -8.55 14.18 -6.36
N PRO A 72 -8.15 15.22 -7.12
CA PRO A 72 -7.45 16.37 -6.57
C PRO A 72 -8.35 17.29 -5.73
N GLU A 73 -9.68 17.18 -5.84
CA GLU A 73 -10.61 17.91 -4.98
C GLU A 73 -10.65 17.34 -3.56
N ARG A 74 -10.12 16.13 -3.36
CA ARG A 74 -10.18 15.40 -2.10
C ARG A 74 -8.82 15.12 -1.50
N VAL A 75 -7.79 15.03 -2.33
CA VAL A 75 -6.45 14.67 -1.90
C VAL A 75 -5.49 15.80 -2.25
N GLY A 76 -5.01 16.49 -1.21
CA GLY A 76 -4.06 17.59 -1.36
C GLY A 76 -2.64 17.10 -1.65
N ARG A 77 -2.27 15.93 -1.11
CA ARG A 77 -0.94 15.35 -1.25
C ARG A 77 -0.98 13.83 -1.38
N VAL A 78 -0.09 13.31 -2.22
CA VAL A 78 0.10 11.86 -2.43
C VAL A 78 1.57 11.51 -2.19
N ARG A 79 1.81 10.52 -1.35
CA ARG A 79 3.13 9.88 -1.15
C ARG A 79 3.02 8.41 -1.52
N LEU A 80 3.78 7.97 -2.51
CA LEU A 80 3.88 6.57 -2.86
C LEU A 80 4.88 5.87 -1.92
N LEU A 81 4.44 4.89 -1.13
CA LEU A 81 5.33 4.20 -0.19
C LEU A 81 6.28 3.27 -0.95
N GLY A 82 7.58 3.45 -0.71
CA GLY A 82 8.67 2.66 -1.31
C GLY A 82 9.24 3.19 -2.61
N TYR A 83 8.54 4.09 -3.31
CA TYR A 83 9.11 4.70 -4.50
C TYR A 83 9.55 6.13 -4.18
N ALA A 84 10.76 6.50 -4.63
CA ALA A 84 11.39 7.78 -4.32
C ALA A 84 10.70 9.04 -4.91
N GLN A 85 9.46 8.93 -5.41
CA GLN A 85 8.74 10.06 -6.01
C GLN A 85 7.60 10.55 -5.12
N LEU A 86 7.84 11.66 -4.43
CA LEU A 86 6.78 12.58 -4.00
C LEU A 86 6.23 13.26 -5.25
N LYS A 87 4.94 13.07 -5.56
CA LYS A 87 4.26 13.80 -6.64
C LYS A 87 3.33 14.84 -6.01
N HIS A 88 3.52 16.11 -6.36
CA HIS A 88 2.56 17.16 -6.03
C HIS A 88 1.30 17.03 -6.90
N SER A 89 0.14 17.38 -6.33
CA SER A 89 -1.15 17.35 -7.05
C SER A 89 -1.07 18.23 -8.29
N GLY A 90 -1.29 17.64 -9.47
CA GLY A 90 -1.10 18.29 -10.78
C GLY A 90 -0.62 17.34 -11.88
N GLN A 91 0.06 16.24 -11.54
CA GLN A 91 0.32 15.16 -12.49
C GLN A 91 -0.87 14.19 -12.54
N LYS A 92 -1.62 14.19 -13.66
CA LYS A 92 -2.82 13.38 -13.89
C LYS A 92 -2.61 11.86 -13.90
N LYS A 93 -1.36 11.37 -13.88
CA LYS A 93 -1.04 9.93 -14.00
C LYS A 93 0.03 9.51 -12.99
N SER A 94 -0.33 8.63 -12.06
CA SER A 94 0.66 7.83 -11.34
C SER A 94 1.01 6.61 -12.20
N SER A 95 2.30 6.43 -12.51
CA SER A 95 2.75 5.23 -13.22
C SER A 95 2.98 4.16 -12.15
N GLY A 96 2.20 3.08 -12.21
CA GLY A 96 2.46 1.87 -11.43
C GLY A 96 3.74 1.15 -11.89
N PRO A 97 4.05 -0.02 -11.31
CA PRO A 97 5.20 -0.81 -11.70
C PRO A 97 5.14 -1.21 -13.19
N ALA A 98 6.27 -1.09 -13.89
CA ALA A 98 6.39 -1.34 -15.33
C ALA A 98 6.37 -2.84 -15.72
N LYS A 99 6.43 -3.75 -14.74
CA LYS A 99 6.38 -5.20 -14.93
C LYS A 99 5.47 -5.81 -13.88
N LEU A 100 4.38 -6.43 -14.31
CA LEU A 100 3.47 -7.17 -13.45
C LEU A 100 3.98 -8.61 -13.30
N SER A 101 4.33 -9.02 -12.08
CA SER A 101 4.71 -10.41 -11.80
C SER A 101 3.49 -11.35 -11.92
N ARG A 102 3.73 -12.55 -12.47
CA ARG A 102 2.72 -13.63 -12.59
C ARG A 102 2.49 -14.40 -11.28
N SER A 103 3.46 -14.38 -10.35
CA SER A 103 3.48 -15.23 -9.15
C SER A 103 3.35 -14.46 -7.83
N GLN A 104 3.62 -13.16 -7.85
CA GLN A 104 3.51 -12.24 -6.72
C GLN A 104 2.71 -11.05 -7.25
N GLY A 105 1.49 -10.86 -6.76
CA GLY A 105 0.69 -9.71 -7.18
C GLY A 105 1.39 -8.40 -6.81
N ASN A 106 1.10 -7.33 -7.55
CA ASN A 106 1.76 -6.05 -7.40
C ASN A 106 0.95 -5.22 -6.40
N TYR A 107 1.43 -5.18 -5.17
CA TYR A 107 0.81 -4.47 -4.06
C TYR A 107 1.50 -3.12 -3.88
N VAL A 108 0.72 -2.05 -4.03
CA VAL A 108 1.19 -0.67 -4.02
C VAL A 108 0.43 0.09 -2.95
N ILE A 109 1.14 0.84 -2.09
CA ILE A 109 0.51 1.64 -1.04
C ILE A 109 0.81 3.11 -1.26
N TYR A 110 -0.24 3.92 -1.25
CA TYR A 110 -0.17 5.38 -1.27
C TYR A 110 -0.61 5.90 0.11
N GLU A 111 0.12 6.85 0.66
CA GLU A 111 -0.33 7.66 1.78
C GLU A 111 -0.88 8.98 1.23
N LEU A 112 -2.11 9.30 1.58
CA LEU A 112 -2.89 10.40 1.03
C LEU A 112 -3.21 11.40 2.14
N GLU A 113 -2.90 12.68 1.93
CA GLU A 113 -3.34 13.77 2.79
C GLU A 113 -4.72 14.24 2.32
N ASN A 114 -5.72 14.04 3.17
CA ASN A 114 -7.08 14.47 2.86
C ASN A 114 -7.13 16.00 2.87
N GLN A 115 -7.76 16.58 1.87
CA GLN A 115 -8.06 18.00 1.85
C GLN A 115 -9.46 18.21 2.40
N ASP A 116 -9.60 19.10 3.39
CA ASP A 116 -10.89 19.59 3.87
C ASP A 116 -11.53 20.52 2.83
N ALA A 117 -11.81 19.99 1.65
CA ALA A 117 -12.59 20.66 0.63
C ALA A 117 -13.97 20.01 0.60
N ALA A 118 -14.91 20.72 1.23
CA ALA A 118 -16.37 20.60 1.20
C ALA A 118 -16.94 19.42 0.41
N GLU A 119 -17.70 18.54 1.08
CA GLU A 119 -18.82 17.63 0.68
C GLU A 119 -19.14 17.30 -0.81
N ARG A 120 -18.32 17.66 -1.80
CA ARG A 120 -18.72 17.77 -3.21
C ARG A 120 -18.40 16.54 -4.05
N SER A 121 -17.43 15.72 -3.63
CA SER A 121 -17.13 14.46 -4.32
C SER A 121 -16.83 13.34 -3.33
N ALA A 122 -17.61 12.26 -3.39
CA ALA A 122 -17.41 11.08 -2.56
C ALA A 122 -16.17 10.26 -2.96
N VAL A 123 -15.72 10.36 -4.21
CA VAL A 123 -14.67 9.53 -4.79
C VAL A 123 -13.29 10.03 -4.38
N VAL A 124 -12.46 9.12 -3.86
CA VAL A 124 -11.05 9.36 -3.50
C VAL A 124 -10.13 9.06 -4.68
N ALA A 125 -10.36 7.94 -5.36
CA ALA A 125 -9.56 7.50 -6.49
C ALA A 125 -10.38 6.67 -7.48
N THR A 126 -9.93 6.64 -8.73
CA THR A 126 -10.44 5.77 -9.79
C THR A 126 -9.30 4.94 -10.33
N LEU A 127 -9.46 3.61 -10.30
CA LEU A 127 -8.53 2.67 -10.91
C LEU A 127 -9.01 2.34 -12.31
N HIS A 128 -8.11 2.44 -13.30
CA HIS A 128 -8.38 2.16 -14.70
C HIS A 128 -7.57 0.94 -15.15
N LEU A 129 -8.25 -0.04 -15.75
CA LEU A 129 -7.64 -1.25 -16.33
C LEU A 129 -7.79 -1.26 -17.84
N GLY A 130 -6.68 -1.03 -18.54
CA GLY A 130 -6.62 -1.12 -19.99
C GLY A 130 -7.21 0.08 -20.73
N GLN A 131 -7.35 -0.06 -22.06
CA GLN A 131 -7.91 1.00 -22.89
C GLN A 131 -9.43 0.93 -23.04
N GLU A 132 -10.04 -0.24 -22.82
CA GLU A 132 -11.47 -0.49 -23.03
C GLU A 132 -12.38 -0.09 -21.85
N GLY A 133 -11.86 0.66 -20.87
CA GLY A 133 -12.70 1.40 -19.91
C GLY A 133 -13.17 0.61 -18.68
N SER A 134 -12.63 -0.57 -18.38
CA SER A 134 -12.84 -1.20 -17.07
C SER A 134 -12.26 -0.32 -15.98
N GLN A 135 -13.12 0.22 -15.12
CA GLN A 135 -12.72 1.08 -14.02
C GLN A 135 -13.45 0.73 -12.73
N ALA A 136 -12.80 1.01 -11.60
CA ALA A 136 -13.42 0.98 -10.28
C ALA A 136 -13.18 2.30 -9.57
N GLN A 137 -14.23 2.83 -8.93
CA GLN A 137 -14.14 4.01 -8.08
C GLN A 137 -14.08 3.60 -6.62
N LEU A 138 -13.22 4.27 -5.86
CA LEU A 138 -13.12 4.10 -4.41
C LEU A 138 -13.68 5.34 -3.70
N PRO A 139 -14.90 5.26 -3.14
CA PRO A 139 -15.45 6.35 -2.35
C PRO A 139 -14.87 6.38 -0.93
N ILE A 140 -14.85 7.55 -0.29
CA ILE A 140 -14.38 7.72 1.11
C ILE A 140 -15.23 6.93 2.11
N SER A 141 -16.48 6.62 1.77
CA SER A 141 -17.37 5.84 2.62
C SER A 141 -16.89 4.40 2.82
N GLN A 142 -15.97 3.91 1.96
CA GLN A 142 -15.30 2.63 2.11
C GLN A 142 -14.02 2.72 2.96
N LYS A 143 -13.70 3.87 3.55
CA LYS A 143 -12.56 4.00 4.47
C LYS A 143 -12.84 3.25 5.77
N HIS A 144 -11.95 2.34 6.12
CA HIS A 144 -11.96 1.66 7.41
C HIS A 144 -10.93 2.27 8.38
N SER A 145 -11.11 2.05 9.68
CA SER A 145 -9.98 2.21 10.59
C SER A 145 -8.95 1.13 10.28
N TRP A 146 -7.68 1.42 10.52
CA TRP A 146 -6.59 0.50 10.19
C TRP A 146 -6.76 -0.91 10.80
N ILE A 147 -7.25 -0.98 12.04
CA ILE A 147 -7.52 -2.25 12.73
C ILE A 147 -8.62 -3.08 12.04
N HIS A 148 -9.51 -2.47 11.26
CA HIS A 148 -10.59 -3.14 10.53
C HIS A 148 -10.30 -3.32 9.04
N ALA A 149 -9.12 -2.91 8.56
CA ALA A 149 -8.66 -3.19 7.19
C ALA A 149 -8.54 -4.71 6.91
N SER A 150 -8.15 -5.09 5.71
CA SER A 150 -7.82 -6.48 5.41
C SER A 150 -6.54 -6.90 6.14
N PRO A 151 -6.37 -8.20 6.43
CA PRO A 151 -5.10 -8.73 6.93
C PRO A 151 -3.91 -8.39 6.03
N ASP A 152 -4.17 -8.24 4.73
CA ASP A 152 -3.16 -7.91 3.72
C ASP A 152 -2.71 -6.46 3.80
N LEU A 153 -3.65 -5.51 3.90
CA LEU A 153 -3.32 -4.10 4.09
C LEU A 153 -2.64 -3.86 5.43
N ARG A 154 -3.16 -4.48 6.51
CA ARG A 154 -2.48 -4.45 7.81
C ARG A 154 -1.04 -4.94 7.70
N PHE A 155 -0.83 -6.14 7.16
CA PHE A 155 0.51 -6.71 7.01
C PHE A 155 1.44 -5.83 6.14
N ALA A 156 0.99 -5.43 4.95
CA ALA A 156 1.77 -4.61 4.04
C ALA A 156 2.11 -3.24 4.64
N SER A 157 1.22 -2.64 5.42
CA SER A 157 1.48 -1.38 6.13
C SER A 157 2.53 -1.52 7.23
N VAL A 158 2.58 -2.66 7.96
CA VAL A 158 3.62 -2.92 8.97
C VAL A 158 4.98 -3.12 8.32
N VAL A 159 5.03 -3.88 7.21
CA VAL A 159 6.26 -4.03 6.42
C VAL A 159 6.71 -2.67 5.88
N SER A 160 5.78 -1.83 5.44
CA SER A 160 6.05 -0.45 5.01
C SER A 160 6.63 0.39 6.13
N ALA A 161 6.00 0.40 7.30
CA ALA A 161 6.45 1.13 8.47
C ALA A 161 7.88 0.74 8.89
N CYS A 162 8.17 -0.57 8.92
CA CYS A 162 9.51 -1.08 9.18
C CYS A 162 10.52 -0.56 8.15
N GLY A 163 10.19 -0.65 6.86
CA GLY A 163 11.07 -0.15 5.81
C GLY A 163 11.28 1.36 5.87
N ILE A 164 10.25 2.15 6.23
CA ILE A 164 10.39 3.60 6.41
C ILE A 164 11.36 3.93 7.55
N LEU A 165 11.23 3.25 8.69
CA LEU A 165 12.14 3.44 9.83
C LEU A 165 13.58 3.06 9.49
N LEU A 166 13.77 1.94 8.77
CA LEU A 166 15.10 1.51 8.32
C LEU A 166 15.71 2.45 7.26
N HIS A 167 14.87 3.12 6.46
CA HIS A 167 15.31 4.07 5.44
C HIS A 167 15.65 5.46 6.03
N GLN A 168 15.24 5.77 7.26
CA GLN A 168 15.42 7.09 7.92
C GLN A 168 14.82 8.26 7.12
N HIS A 169 13.62 8.09 6.54
CA HIS A 169 12.94 9.17 5.83
C HIS A 169 12.28 10.20 6.77
N GLN A 170 12.35 11.49 6.41
CA GLN A 170 11.54 12.55 7.03
C GLN A 170 10.07 12.46 6.62
N GLY A 171 9.15 12.87 7.51
CA GLY A 171 7.72 13.00 7.22
C GLY A 171 6.88 11.74 7.46
N VAL A 172 7.11 11.04 8.58
CA VAL A 172 6.42 9.78 8.93
C VAL A 172 5.35 9.93 10.02
N GLY A 173 4.92 11.16 10.31
CA GLY A 173 4.04 11.44 11.43
C GLY A 173 4.66 10.99 12.75
N GLU A 174 3.92 10.16 13.48
CA GLU A 174 4.24 9.65 14.82
C GLU A 174 4.86 8.25 14.77
N LEU A 175 5.40 7.82 13.62
CA LEU A 175 6.03 6.51 13.51
C LEU A 175 7.38 6.47 14.25
N ASP A 176 7.47 5.60 15.25
CA ASP A 176 8.70 5.24 15.94
C ASP A 176 8.81 3.72 16.14
N ALA A 177 9.91 3.29 16.77
CA ALA A 177 10.13 1.88 17.08
C ALA A 177 9.04 1.28 17.98
N GLY A 178 8.53 2.05 18.94
CA GLY A 178 7.47 1.61 19.85
C GLY A 178 6.16 1.33 19.13
N ARG A 179 5.74 2.25 18.25
CA ARG A 179 4.56 2.08 17.39
C ARG A 179 4.69 0.88 16.47
N LEU A 180 5.85 0.68 15.85
CA LEU A 180 6.09 -0.49 15.02
C LEU A 180 5.90 -1.79 15.81
N LEU A 181 6.43 -1.87 17.04
CA LEU A 181 6.24 -3.04 17.91
C LEU A 181 4.76 -3.27 18.23
N SER A 182 4.02 -2.22 18.58
CA SER A 182 2.58 -2.31 18.84
C SER A 182 1.81 -2.83 17.62
N PHE A 183 2.18 -2.43 16.40
CA PHE A 183 1.56 -2.95 15.19
C PHE A 183 1.86 -4.44 14.99
N VAL A 184 3.12 -4.85 15.16
CA VAL A 184 3.51 -6.27 15.05
C VAL A 184 2.71 -7.14 16.03
N GLU A 185 2.61 -6.73 17.29
CA GLU A 185 1.86 -7.45 18.33
C GLU A 185 0.37 -7.55 18.01
N LEU A 186 -0.21 -6.48 17.47
CA LEU A 186 -1.61 -6.47 17.05
C LEU A 186 -1.84 -7.48 15.92
N LEU A 187 -0.98 -7.51 14.90
CA LEU A 187 -1.10 -8.46 13.79
C LEU A 187 -0.93 -9.91 14.25
N GLU A 188 0.05 -10.19 15.11
CA GLU A 188 0.27 -11.53 15.67
C GLU A 188 -0.95 -12.01 16.46
N LYS A 189 -1.68 -11.11 17.12
CA LYS A 189 -2.91 -11.44 17.85
C LYS A 189 -4.12 -11.58 16.92
N GLN A 190 -4.35 -10.61 16.05
CA GLN A 190 -5.57 -10.49 15.26
C GLN A 190 -5.57 -11.37 14.00
N ASP A 191 -4.41 -11.53 13.37
CA ASP A 191 -4.25 -12.20 12.07
C ASP A 191 -3.51 -13.54 12.17
N SER A 192 -3.36 -14.10 13.38
CA SER A 192 -2.59 -15.33 13.66
C SER A 192 -2.84 -16.50 12.69
N THR A 193 -4.10 -16.69 12.28
CA THR A 193 -4.53 -17.76 11.35
C THR A 193 -4.29 -17.41 9.87
N ARG A 194 -4.11 -16.13 9.54
CA ARG A 194 -3.85 -15.61 8.20
C ARG A 194 -2.36 -15.37 7.93
N LEU A 195 -1.54 -15.34 8.97
CA LEU A 195 -0.09 -15.22 8.87
C LEU A 195 0.54 -16.59 8.52
N GLY A 196 0.93 -16.75 7.24
CA GLY A 196 1.80 -17.85 6.81
C GLY A 196 3.23 -17.74 7.35
N GLY A 197 4.06 -18.77 7.13
CA GLY A 197 5.44 -18.84 7.65
C GLY A 197 6.28 -17.61 7.32
N ASP A 198 6.38 -17.27 6.03
CA ASP A 198 7.17 -16.13 5.56
C ASP A 198 6.71 -14.79 6.17
N ARG A 199 5.39 -14.59 6.34
CA ARG A 199 4.85 -13.38 6.96
C ARG A 199 5.20 -13.31 8.45
N ARG A 200 5.18 -14.43 9.18
CA ARG A 200 5.59 -14.47 10.59
C ARG A 200 7.08 -14.16 10.74
N GLU A 201 7.92 -14.72 9.89
CA GLU A 201 9.35 -14.42 9.89
C GLU A 201 9.61 -12.94 9.59
N ALA A 202 8.88 -12.35 8.64
CA ALA A 202 8.95 -10.92 8.35
C ALA A 202 8.58 -10.05 9.57
N LEU A 203 7.52 -10.40 10.30
CA LEU A 203 7.13 -9.71 11.52
C LEU A 203 8.19 -9.83 12.63
N GLN A 204 8.85 -10.99 12.76
CA GLN A 204 9.98 -11.16 13.66
C GLN A 204 11.18 -10.28 13.27
N LEU A 205 11.47 -10.15 11.97
CA LEU A 205 12.50 -9.24 11.49
C LEU A 205 12.13 -7.77 11.77
N CYS A 206 10.87 -7.38 11.60
CA CYS A 206 10.38 -6.05 11.96
C CYS A 206 10.55 -5.77 13.46
N ARG A 207 10.24 -6.75 14.32
CA ARG A 207 10.44 -6.68 15.78
C ARG A 207 11.91 -6.48 16.13
N LYS A 208 12.81 -7.26 15.51
CA LYS A 208 14.27 -7.13 15.71
C LYS A 208 14.77 -5.76 15.25
N ALA A 209 14.33 -5.30 14.09
CA ALA A 209 14.66 -3.98 13.57
C ALA A 209 14.23 -2.86 14.52
N ALA A 210 12.99 -2.91 15.02
CA ALA A 210 12.49 -1.94 15.99
C ALA A 210 13.34 -1.91 17.26
N GLY A 211 13.73 -3.07 17.81
CA GLY A 211 14.60 -3.15 18.98
C GLY A 211 15.98 -2.51 18.75
N LEU A 212 16.58 -2.73 17.58
CA LEU A 212 17.86 -2.11 17.21
C LEU A 212 17.74 -0.59 17.03
N ILE A 213 16.67 -0.13 16.39
CA ILE A 213 16.42 1.31 16.17
C ILE A 213 16.19 2.01 17.51
N GLY A 214 15.37 1.42 18.39
CA GLY A 214 15.11 1.97 19.73
C GLY A 214 16.37 2.08 20.59
N ALA A 215 17.27 1.09 20.51
CA ALA A 215 18.56 1.12 21.21
C ALA A 215 19.49 2.24 20.71
N VAL A 216 19.44 2.57 19.43
CA VAL A 216 20.26 3.66 18.84
C VAL A 216 19.71 5.04 19.20
N SER A 217 18.39 5.20 19.28
CA SER A 217 17.76 6.49 19.62
C SER A 217 17.77 6.85 21.11
N GLY A 218 18.06 5.87 21.98
CA GLY A 218 18.13 6.05 23.44
C GLY A 218 19.52 6.37 24.00
N ASN A 219 20.55 6.40 23.14
CA ASN A 219 21.92 6.84 23.45
C ASN A 219 22.17 8.25 22.90
#